data_AF-A0A7C7GZU3-F1
#
_entry.id   AF-A0A7C7GZU3-F1
#
_cell.length_a   1.000
_cell.length_b   1.000
_cell.length_c   1.000
_cell.angle_alpha   90.00
_cell.angle_beta   90.00
_cell.angle_gamma   90.00
#
_symmetry.space_group_name_H-M   'P 1'
#
loop_
_entity.id
_entity.type
_entity.pdbx_description
1 polymer ?
#
loop_
_entity_poly.entity_id
_entity_poly.type
_entity_poly.pdbx_seq_one_letter_code
_entity_poly.pdbx_strand_id
1 'polypeptide(L)'
;MVHATEKNFNTSIGLPLTLLLQTEKHTLSILEMGANQPGDISYLCRISKPTHGLITNIAPAHLEGFGTIEEVAKEKGELFQSLEDGISFVNQADDRIKNLSITGDKISYGLSPDCDFPADIHQEKDGTL
;
A
#
# COMPACT_ATOMS: atom_id res chain seq x y z
N MET A 1 -11.54 -16.61 -8.65
CA MET A 1 -10.11 -16.68 -9.06
C MET A 1 -9.48 -15.34 -8.73
N VAL A 2 -8.19 -15.29 -8.36
CA VAL A 2 -7.49 -14.03 -8.01
C VAL A 2 -6.80 -13.48 -9.26
N HIS A 3 -7.00 -12.20 -9.52
CA HIS A 3 -6.24 -11.41 -10.48
C HIS A 3 -5.19 -10.59 -9.72
N ALA A 4 -4.01 -10.38 -10.31
CA ALA A 4 -2.97 -9.59 -9.66
C ALA A 4 -2.11 -8.86 -10.70
N THR A 5 -1.49 -7.76 -10.29
CA THR A 5 -0.44 -7.10 -11.08
C THR A 5 0.63 -8.11 -11.46
N GLU A 6 0.93 -8.19 -12.75
CA GLU A 6 2.06 -8.97 -13.24
C GLU A 6 3.31 -8.09 -13.35
N LYS A 7 4.46 -8.64 -12.95
CA LYS A 7 5.77 -7.95 -13.03
C LYS A 7 5.69 -6.58 -12.34
N ASN A 8 6.20 -5.53 -12.98
CA ASN A 8 6.23 -4.16 -12.48
C ASN A 8 5.20 -3.27 -13.18
N PHE A 9 4.05 -3.81 -13.59
CA PHE A 9 2.98 -3.06 -14.25
C PHE A 9 2.11 -2.30 -13.22
N ASN A 10 2.75 -1.45 -12.42
CA ASN A 10 2.20 -0.81 -11.23
C ASN A 10 2.10 0.73 -11.34
N THR A 11 2.47 1.32 -12.48
CA THR A 11 2.47 2.78 -12.70
C THR A 11 1.33 3.23 -13.63
N SER A 12 1.31 4.51 -14.02
CA SER A 12 0.25 5.14 -14.82
C SER A 12 -0.02 4.48 -16.19
N ILE A 13 0.91 3.70 -16.72
CA ILE A 13 0.71 2.90 -17.95
C ILE A 13 0.42 1.43 -17.61
N GLY A 14 1.20 0.85 -16.69
CA GLY A 14 1.11 -0.57 -16.37
C GLY A 14 -0.20 -0.95 -15.67
N LEU A 15 -0.68 -0.12 -14.75
CA LEU A 15 -1.87 -0.43 -13.97
C LEU A 15 -3.14 -0.46 -14.83
N PRO A 16 -3.41 0.51 -15.74
CA PRO A 16 -4.52 0.40 -16.68
C PRO A 16 -4.49 -0.88 -17.51
N LEU A 17 -3.31 -1.31 -17.99
CA LEU A 17 -3.18 -2.55 -18.76
C LEU A 17 -3.52 -3.77 -17.90
N THR A 18 -3.06 -3.79 -16.65
CA THR A 18 -3.42 -4.81 -15.66
C THR A 18 -4.94 -4.87 -15.45
N LEU A 19 -5.61 -3.73 -15.27
CA LEU A 19 -7.07 -3.67 -15.10
C LEU A 19 -7.83 -4.24 -16.30
N LEU A 20 -7.35 -4.00 -17.53
CA LEU A 20 -7.98 -4.51 -18.76
C LEU A 20 -7.91 -6.03 -18.91
N LEU A 21 -7.06 -6.73 -18.15
CA LEU A 21 -6.98 -8.18 -18.12
C LEU A 21 -8.02 -8.82 -17.17
N GLN A 22 -8.78 -8.01 -16.42
CA GLN A 22 -9.84 -8.51 -15.56
C GLN A 22 -10.98 -9.15 -16.37
N THR A 23 -11.54 -10.22 -15.82
CA THR A 23 -12.72 -10.91 -16.38
C THR A 23 -13.71 -11.18 -15.26
N GLU A 24 -14.96 -11.46 -15.61
CA GLU A 24 -16.04 -11.82 -14.67
C GLU A 24 -15.74 -13.06 -13.81
N LYS A 25 -14.71 -13.85 -14.14
CA LYS A 25 -14.28 -15.00 -13.32
C LYS A 25 -13.44 -14.60 -12.11
N HIS A 26 -12.92 -13.37 -12.11
CA HIS A 26 -12.13 -12.84 -11.02
C HIS A 26 -13.03 -12.31 -9.92
N THR A 27 -12.75 -12.70 -8.69
CA THR A 27 -13.51 -12.29 -7.49
C THR A 27 -12.72 -11.33 -6.61
N LEU A 28 -11.43 -11.15 -6.91
CA LEU A 28 -10.48 -10.32 -6.20
C LEU A 28 -9.38 -9.85 -7.17
N SER A 29 -8.94 -8.60 -7.01
CA SER A 29 -7.78 -8.03 -7.69
C SER A 29 -6.77 -7.51 -6.67
N ILE A 30 -5.52 -7.96 -6.77
CA ILE A 30 -4.39 -7.45 -5.97
C ILE A 30 -3.56 -6.55 -6.86
N LEU A 31 -3.58 -5.25 -6.59
CA LEU A 31 -2.97 -4.25 -7.44
C LEU A 31 -1.78 -3.60 -6.71
N GLU A 32 -0.59 -3.76 -7.26
CA GLU A 32 0.58 -3.02 -6.82
C GLU A 32 0.54 -1.60 -7.42
N MET A 33 0.86 -0.58 -6.60
CA MET A 33 0.89 0.82 -7.03
C MET A 33 2.27 1.42 -6.76
N GLY A 34 2.96 1.77 -7.85
CA GLY A 34 4.26 2.44 -7.84
C GLY A 34 4.09 3.94 -8.10
N ALA A 35 4.85 4.76 -7.37
CA ALA A 35 4.83 6.21 -7.48
C ALA A 35 6.25 6.76 -7.75
N ASN A 36 6.35 7.69 -8.69
CA ASN A 36 7.60 8.36 -9.05
C ASN A 36 7.57 9.86 -8.74
N GLN A 37 6.37 10.45 -8.69
CA GLN A 37 6.16 11.88 -8.48
C GLN A 37 4.84 12.12 -7.71
N PRO A 38 4.65 13.31 -7.13
CA PRO A 38 3.41 13.66 -6.44
C PRO A 38 2.14 13.47 -7.29
N GLY A 39 1.13 12.82 -6.72
CA GLY A 39 -0.18 12.58 -7.31
C GLY A 39 -0.31 11.29 -8.13
N ASP A 40 0.76 10.48 -8.22
CA ASP A 40 0.71 9.19 -8.91
C ASP A 40 -0.24 8.23 -8.19
N ILE A 41 -0.15 8.10 -6.86
CA ILE A 41 -1.01 7.20 -6.08
C ILE A 41 -2.48 7.62 -6.16
N SER A 42 -2.80 8.91 -6.02
CA SER A 42 -4.16 9.41 -6.21
C SER A 42 -4.70 9.09 -7.60
N TYR A 43 -3.88 9.27 -8.65
CA TYR A 43 -4.26 8.87 -10.00
C TYR A 43 -4.56 7.36 -10.11
N LEU A 44 -3.68 6.52 -9.58
CA LEU A 44 -3.82 5.06 -9.61
C LEU A 44 -5.05 4.59 -8.81
N CYS A 45 -5.32 5.19 -7.65
CA CYS A 45 -6.51 4.92 -6.86
C CYS A 45 -7.78 5.32 -7.60
N ARG A 46 -7.79 6.47 -8.28
CA ARG A 46 -8.95 6.93 -9.06
C ARG A 46 -9.36 5.96 -10.17
N ILE A 47 -8.37 5.35 -10.85
CA ILE A 47 -8.66 4.40 -11.94
C ILE A 47 -8.99 2.99 -11.44
N SER A 48 -8.43 2.57 -10.31
CA SER A 48 -8.60 1.22 -9.78
C SER A 48 -9.74 1.08 -8.77
N LYS A 49 -10.14 2.19 -8.13
CA LYS A 49 -11.19 2.27 -7.09
C LYS A 49 -11.01 1.18 -6.00
N PRO A 50 -9.87 1.20 -5.28
CA PRO A 50 -9.58 0.18 -4.30
C PRO A 50 -10.60 0.21 -3.16
N THR A 51 -10.92 -0.96 -2.62
CA THR A 51 -11.74 -1.09 -1.39
C THR A 51 -10.88 -1.34 -0.15
N HIS A 52 -9.63 -1.74 -0.35
CA HIS A 52 -8.65 -2.00 0.70
C HIS A 52 -7.28 -1.46 0.26
N GLY A 53 -6.49 -0.95 1.20
CA GLY A 53 -5.13 -0.49 0.93
C GLY A 53 -4.16 -0.92 2.01
N LEU A 54 -2.95 -1.28 1.59
CA LEU A 54 -1.86 -1.71 2.46
C LEU A 54 -0.60 -0.92 2.09
N ILE A 55 0.00 -0.25 3.07
CA ILE A 55 1.33 0.34 2.93
C ILE A 55 2.27 -0.50 3.81
N THR A 56 3.25 -1.14 3.19
CA THR A 56 4.16 -2.05 3.90
C THR A 56 5.20 -1.31 4.72
N ASN A 57 5.84 -0.29 4.15
CA ASN A 57 6.84 0.58 4.78
C ASN A 57 6.97 1.92 4.03
N ILE A 58 7.53 2.93 4.70
CA ILE A 58 8.01 4.17 4.09
C ILE A 58 9.53 4.23 4.23
N ALA A 59 10.23 3.92 3.13
CA ALA A 59 11.68 4.04 3.03
C ALA A 59 12.08 5.14 2.03
N PRO A 60 13.30 5.71 2.14
CA PRO A 60 13.82 6.63 1.13
C PRO A 60 13.94 5.91 -0.22
N ALA A 61 13.09 6.30 -1.18
CA ALA A 61 13.11 5.82 -2.55
C ALA A 61 12.69 6.95 -3.48
N HIS A 62 13.21 6.97 -4.71
CA HIS A 62 12.87 7.98 -5.71
C HIS A 62 13.01 9.44 -5.22
N LEU A 63 14.00 9.72 -4.36
CA LEU A 63 14.19 11.04 -3.77
C LEU A 63 14.45 12.15 -4.80
N GLU A 64 14.95 11.81 -5.99
CA GLU A 64 15.08 12.78 -7.09
C GLU A 64 13.72 13.34 -7.54
N GLY A 65 12.64 12.57 -7.42
CA GLY A 65 11.27 12.99 -7.75
C GLY A 65 10.48 13.58 -6.57
N PHE A 66 10.72 13.07 -5.35
CA PHE A 66 9.96 13.47 -4.15
C PHE A 66 10.68 14.50 -3.25
N GLY A 67 12.00 14.61 -3.33
CA GLY A 67 12.81 15.49 -2.49
C GLY A 67 13.06 14.93 -1.09
N THR A 68 12.02 14.63 -0.31
CA THR A 68 12.14 14.16 1.09
C THR A 68 11.36 12.88 1.36
N ILE A 69 11.72 12.17 2.44
CA ILE A 69 10.98 10.98 2.88
C ILE A 69 9.57 11.35 3.38
N GLU A 70 9.36 12.58 3.85
CA GLU A 70 8.05 13.09 4.24
C GLU A 70 7.13 13.26 3.02
N GLU A 71 7.66 13.71 1.88
CA GLU A 71 6.90 13.75 0.64
C GLU A 71 6.64 12.33 0.09
N VAL A 72 7.56 11.38 0.26
CA VAL A 72 7.29 9.94 -0.03
C VAL A 72 6.17 9.40 0.86
N ALA A 73 6.16 9.75 2.15
CA ALA A 73 5.12 9.35 3.09
C ALA A 73 3.75 9.91 2.68
N LYS A 74 3.71 11.20 2.34
CA LYS A 74 2.52 11.90 1.87
C LYS A 74 1.97 11.28 0.58
N GLU A 75 2.83 11.05 -0.41
CA GLU A 75 2.46 10.40 -1.67
C GLU A 75 1.84 9.02 -1.43
N LYS A 76 2.52 8.15 -0.67
CA LYS A 76 1.98 6.82 -0.35
C LYS A 76 0.70 6.90 0.46
N GLY A 77 0.57 7.90 1.33
CA GLY A 77 -0.62 8.16 2.14
C GLY A 77 -1.87 8.53 1.34
N GLU A 78 -1.74 8.96 0.08
CA GLU A 78 -2.90 9.19 -0.80
C GLU A 78 -3.73 7.90 -0.98
N LEU A 79 -3.13 6.72 -0.80
CA LEU A 79 -3.85 5.45 -0.79
C LEU A 79 -4.89 5.41 0.34
N PHE A 80 -4.50 5.77 1.57
CA PHE A 80 -5.43 5.78 2.70
C PHE A 80 -6.47 6.89 2.58
N GLN A 81 -6.11 8.04 2.00
CA GLN A 81 -7.08 9.10 1.72
C GLN A 81 -8.14 8.67 0.69
N SER A 82 -7.79 7.76 -0.23
CA SER A 82 -8.70 7.27 -1.26
C SER A 82 -9.69 6.19 -0.78
N LEU A 83 -9.64 5.82 0.51
CA LEU A 83 -10.41 4.71 1.10
C LEU A 83 -11.46 5.20 2.09
N GLU A 84 -12.24 6.24 1.73
CA GLU A 84 -13.28 6.81 2.62
C GLU A 84 -14.30 5.76 3.08
N ASP A 85 -14.75 4.87 2.17
CA ASP A 85 -15.64 3.74 2.46
C ASP A 85 -14.88 2.39 2.47
N GLY A 86 -13.55 2.43 2.63
CA GLY A 86 -12.66 1.27 2.52
C GLY A 86 -11.91 0.95 3.81
N ILE A 87 -11.03 -0.04 3.73
CA ILE A 87 -10.21 -0.49 4.87
C ILE A 87 -8.73 -0.22 4.63
N SER A 88 -8.11 0.54 5.53
CA SER A 88 -6.67 0.79 5.55
C SER A 88 -5.95 -0.20 6.47
N PHE A 89 -4.98 -0.95 5.92
CA PHE A 89 -4.07 -1.78 6.71
C PHE A 89 -2.85 -0.97 7.14
N VAL A 90 -2.76 -0.69 8.44
CA VAL A 90 -1.82 0.26 9.02
C VAL A 90 -0.69 -0.46 9.73
N ASN A 91 0.53 -0.32 9.23
CA ASN A 91 1.73 -0.82 9.90
C ASN A 91 2.05 0.04 11.14
N GLN A 92 1.85 -0.51 12.33
CA GLN A 92 2.18 0.15 13.61
C GLN A 92 3.68 0.13 13.94
N ALA A 93 4.48 -0.64 13.19
CA ALA A 93 5.94 -0.67 13.36
C ALA A 93 6.67 0.43 12.56
N ASP A 94 5.96 1.16 11.69
CA ASP A 94 6.49 2.30 10.93
C ASP A 94 5.82 3.60 11.39
N ASP A 95 6.57 4.46 12.08
CA ASP A 95 6.06 5.72 12.62
C ASP A 95 5.48 6.64 11.53
N ARG A 96 5.97 6.59 10.30
CA ARG A 96 5.43 7.43 9.21
C ARG A 96 4.05 6.95 8.81
N ILE A 97 3.88 5.63 8.68
CA ILE A 97 2.58 5.01 8.34
C ILE A 97 1.58 5.23 9.47
N LYS A 98 2.00 4.99 10.71
CA LYS A 98 1.19 5.19 11.91
C LYS A 98 0.63 6.60 12.03
N ASN A 99 1.37 7.61 11.56
CA ASN A 99 1.00 9.02 11.62
C ASN A 99 0.25 9.53 10.38
N LEU A 100 -0.04 8.68 9.38
CA LEU A 100 -0.86 9.07 8.23
C LEU A 100 -2.32 9.29 8.65
N SER A 101 -2.97 10.25 8.00
CA SER A 101 -4.42 10.43 8.11
C SER A 101 -5.14 9.26 7.43
N ILE A 102 -6.26 8.83 8.00
CA ILE A 102 -7.11 7.73 7.52
C ILE A 102 -8.54 8.25 7.48
N THR A 103 -9.23 8.05 6.36
CA THR A 103 -10.60 8.55 6.14
C THR A 103 -11.67 7.47 6.39
N GLY A 104 -11.39 6.20 6.12
CA GLY A 104 -12.30 5.07 6.37
C GLY A 104 -11.92 4.18 7.55
N ASP A 105 -12.31 2.91 7.48
CA ASP A 105 -12.00 1.92 8.50
C ASP A 105 -10.51 1.57 8.49
N LYS A 106 -10.02 1.09 9.64
CA LYS A 106 -8.62 0.70 9.79
C LYS A 106 -8.47 -0.67 10.44
N ILE A 107 -7.46 -1.40 9.99
CA ILE A 107 -6.96 -2.61 10.59
C ILE A 107 -5.46 -2.42 10.81
N SER A 108 -5.01 -2.56 12.05
CA SER A 108 -3.61 -2.39 12.42
C SER A 108 -2.86 -3.71 12.45
N TYR A 109 -1.60 -3.68 12.01
CA TYR A 109 -0.69 -4.82 12.11
C TYR A 109 0.70 -4.36 12.54
N GLY A 110 1.48 -5.25 13.15
CA GLY A 110 2.85 -4.93 13.56
C GLY A 110 3.27 -5.67 14.81
N LEU A 111 4.35 -5.22 15.43
CA LEU A 111 4.99 -5.91 16.57
C LEU A 111 4.40 -5.53 17.94
N SER A 112 3.41 -4.64 17.96
CA SER A 112 2.74 -4.23 19.22
C SER A 112 1.58 -5.18 19.53
N PRO A 113 1.42 -5.65 20.78
CA PRO A 113 0.27 -6.47 21.19
C PRO A 113 -1.08 -5.73 21.05
N ASP A 114 -1.06 -4.39 20.96
CA ASP A 114 -2.26 -3.57 20.78
C ASP A 114 -2.74 -3.50 19.32
N CYS A 115 -2.04 -4.16 18.37
CA CYS A 115 -2.51 -4.24 16.99
C CYS A 115 -3.68 -5.22 16.86
N ASP A 116 -4.54 -5.02 15.86
CA ASP A 116 -5.57 -6.00 15.49
C ASP A 116 -4.93 -7.33 15.04
N PHE A 117 -3.78 -7.23 14.34
CA PHE A 117 -2.94 -8.35 13.95
C PHE A 117 -1.51 -8.17 14.49
N PRO A 118 -1.26 -8.56 15.76
CA PRO A 118 0.08 -8.53 16.32
C PRO A 118 0.94 -9.66 15.73
N ALA A 119 2.21 -9.37 15.48
CA ALA A 119 3.22 -10.32 15.04
C ALA A 119 4.35 -10.40 16.07
N ASP A 120 4.93 -11.59 16.21
CA ASP A 120 6.10 -11.83 17.05
C ASP A 120 7.31 -12.19 16.18
N ILE A 121 8.52 -11.86 16.63
CA ILE A 121 9.76 -12.21 15.92
C ILE A 121 10.33 -13.46 16.58
N HIS A 122 10.15 -14.60 15.92
CA HIS A 122 10.83 -15.83 16.30
C HIS A 122 12.21 -15.86 15.64
N GLN A 123 13.27 -15.86 16.45
CA GLN A 123 14.63 -16.14 15.98
C GLN A 123 14.90 -17.64 16.12
N GLU A 124 15.32 -18.28 15.02
CA GLU A 124 15.79 -19.66 15.06
C GLU A 124 17.15 -19.72 15.77
N LYS A 125 17.40 -20.83 16.49
CA LYS A 125 18.57 -20.98 17.38
C LYS A 125 19.93 -20.94 16.67
N ASP A 126 19.95 -21.01 15.35
CA ASP A 126 21.15 -20.95 14.52
C ASP A 126 21.53 -19.52 14.10
N GLY A 127 20.77 -18.51 14.54
CA GLY A 127 21.02 -17.10 14.22
C GLY A 127 20.58 -16.69 12.81
N THR A 128 19.83 -17.54 12.11
CA THR A 128 19.15 -17.16 10.88
C THR A 128 17.75 -16.60 11.19
N LEU A 129 17.34 -15.62 10.37
CA LEU A 129 15.96 -15.08 10.35
C LEU A 129 15.09 -15.92 9.42
#